data_AF-A0A915L9U9-F1
#
_entry.id   AF-A0A915L9U9-F1
#
_cell.length_a   1.000
_cell.length_b   1.000
_cell.length_c   1.000
_cell.angle_alpha   90.00
_cell.angle_beta   90.00
_cell.angle_gamma   90.00
#
_symmetry.space_group_name_H-M   'P 1'
#
loop_
_entity.id
_entity.type
_entity.pdbx_description
1 polymer ?
#
loop_
_entity_poly.entity_id
_entity_poly.type
_entity_poly.pdbx_seq_one_letter_code
_entity_poly.pdbx_strand_id
1 'polypeptide(L)'
;MVIRCGILNEGSKEYGKSMVKTLVSDGAVVAVVGYNLSPKVAIPQIVDEVAEQLKFIIEWSRMRLASQKSPIHLMGHSAGAQLIFQALLKLPKAIGESVLSLILISGVYDLEPLIGTEMNKSLKLDRALAYSLSPINNVREIHIMYGAHLKLSVVVGEDDTPTFVAQSREFFKTLEQYFTSSESISLHILPHYHHFNIIVGLGCKEESVYELIDAIAPARIIDAAVGVSTNAALLEIKKSMSTMFKWLKRVSGDYHHRILLSY
;
A
#
# COMPACT_ATOMS: atom_id res chain seq x y z
N MET A 1 5.93 3.28 -2.24
CA MET A 1 4.56 3.68 -2.63
C MET A 1 3.61 3.43 -1.47
N VAL A 2 2.75 4.39 -1.14
CA VAL A 2 1.87 4.35 0.03
C VAL A 2 0.41 4.56 -0.37
N ILE A 3 -0.47 3.66 0.05
CA ILE A 3 -1.92 3.71 -0.17
C ILE A 3 -2.58 3.89 1.20
N ARG A 4 -3.33 4.99 1.37
CA ARG A 4 -3.87 5.39 2.68
C ARG A 4 -5.21 4.72 2.98
N CYS A 5 -5.59 4.72 4.25
CA CYS A 5 -6.94 4.39 4.68
C CYS A 5 -7.97 5.38 4.11
N GLY A 6 -9.19 4.89 3.82
CA GLY A 6 -10.27 5.62 3.15
C GLY A 6 -11.05 6.57 4.06
N ILE A 7 -10.70 6.69 5.34
CA ILE A 7 -11.29 7.69 6.22
C ILE A 7 -10.56 9.03 6.01
N LEU A 8 -10.95 9.74 4.95
CA LEU A 8 -10.46 11.08 4.63
C LEU A 8 -11.14 12.14 5.50
N ASN A 9 -10.72 12.29 6.75
CA ASN A 9 -10.94 13.55 7.49
C ASN A 9 -9.73 14.50 7.30
N GLU A 10 -9.86 15.79 7.62
CA GLU A 10 -8.76 16.76 7.42
C GLU A 10 -7.46 16.38 8.16
N GLY A 11 -7.58 15.75 9.34
CA GLY A 11 -6.43 15.20 10.08
C GLY A 11 -5.65 14.14 9.30
N SER A 12 -6.34 13.23 8.59
CA SER A 12 -5.70 12.18 7.77
C SER A 12 -4.80 12.71 6.64
N LYS A 13 -5.07 13.93 6.14
CA LYS A 13 -4.27 14.56 5.09
C LYS A 13 -2.94 15.10 5.63
N GLU A 14 -2.95 15.66 6.83
CA GLU A 14 -1.75 16.20 7.49
C GLU A 14 -0.78 15.10 7.95
N TYR A 15 -1.29 13.99 8.51
CA TYR A 15 -0.45 12.84 8.89
C TYR A 15 0.31 12.27 7.70
N GLY A 16 -0.40 12.16 6.60
CA GLY A 16 0.17 11.73 5.35
C GLY A 16 1.29 12.62 4.82
N LYS A 17 1.20 13.95 5.03
CA LYS A 17 2.26 14.89 4.59
C LYS A 17 3.53 14.71 5.41
N SER A 18 3.40 14.49 6.72
CA SER A 18 4.56 14.30 7.61
C SER A 18 5.35 13.05 7.21
N MET A 19 4.69 11.89 7.11
CA MET A 19 5.29 10.65 6.63
C MET A 19 5.96 10.81 5.27
N VAL A 20 5.27 11.43 4.30
CA VAL A 20 5.83 11.67 2.97
C VAL A 20 7.11 12.50 3.04
N LYS A 21 7.11 13.58 3.83
CA LYS A 21 8.28 14.44 3.99
C LYS A 21 9.47 13.66 4.55
N THR A 22 9.24 12.83 5.57
CA THR A 22 10.29 12.05 6.24
C THR A 22 10.83 10.91 5.37
N LEU A 23 9.99 10.26 4.57
CA LEU A 23 10.46 9.24 3.61
C LEU A 23 11.24 9.87 2.44
N VAL A 24 10.76 11.01 1.94
CA VAL A 24 11.43 11.78 0.87
C VAL A 24 12.79 12.30 1.33
N SER A 25 12.91 12.79 2.57
CA SER A 25 14.19 13.24 3.11
C SER A 25 15.26 12.14 3.15
N ASP A 26 14.84 10.88 3.04
CA ASP A 26 15.69 9.70 3.14
C ASP A 26 16.00 9.10 1.76
N GLY A 27 15.58 9.80 0.70
CA GLY A 27 15.87 9.47 -0.69
C GLY A 27 14.78 8.68 -1.40
N ALA A 28 13.65 8.38 -0.73
CA ALA A 28 12.57 7.63 -1.35
C ALA A 28 11.73 8.51 -2.30
N VAL A 29 11.30 7.91 -3.42
CA VAL A 29 10.20 8.46 -4.22
C VAL A 29 8.88 7.93 -3.67
N VAL A 30 8.00 8.84 -3.22
CA VAL A 30 6.75 8.45 -2.55
C VAL A 30 5.54 8.81 -3.41
N ALA A 31 4.81 7.79 -3.85
CA ALA A 31 3.49 7.94 -4.44
C ALA A 31 2.42 7.70 -3.37
N VAL A 32 1.53 8.67 -3.18
CA VAL A 32 0.34 8.55 -2.33
C VAL A 32 -0.89 8.38 -3.20
N VAL A 33 -1.62 7.29 -2.99
CA VAL A 33 -2.84 6.99 -3.75
C VAL A 33 -4.08 7.21 -2.90
N GLY A 34 -5.00 8.00 -3.46
CA GLY A 34 -6.39 8.08 -3.01
C GLY A 34 -7.31 7.24 -3.88
N TYR A 35 -8.51 6.96 -3.38
CA TYR A 35 -9.54 6.19 -4.08
C TYR A 35 -10.93 6.68 -3.69
N ASN A 36 -11.93 6.34 -4.49
CA ASN A 36 -13.31 6.67 -4.20
C ASN A 36 -13.84 5.87 -3.00
N LEU A 37 -14.89 6.37 -2.35
CA LEU A 37 -15.41 5.79 -1.10
C LEU A 37 -16.78 5.16 -1.27
N SER A 38 -16.99 4.04 -0.57
CA SER A 38 -18.31 3.44 -0.37
C SER A 38 -19.21 4.40 0.44
N PRO A 39 -20.54 4.46 0.18
CA PRO A 39 -21.33 3.64 -0.75
C PRO A 39 -21.36 4.16 -2.20
N LYS A 40 -20.67 5.26 -2.53
CA LYS A 40 -20.75 5.84 -3.89
C LYS A 40 -20.11 4.93 -4.94
N VAL A 41 -19.10 4.18 -4.54
CA VAL A 41 -18.39 3.20 -5.38
C VAL A 41 -18.30 1.90 -4.61
N ALA A 42 -18.59 0.77 -5.26
CA ALA A 42 -18.55 -0.54 -4.64
C ALA A 42 -17.10 -0.99 -4.41
N ILE A 43 -16.83 -1.77 -3.34
CA ILE A 43 -15.47 -2.19 -2.99
C ILE A 43 -14.71 -2.88 -4.14
N PRO A 44 -15.31 -3.77 -4.98
CA PRO A 44 -14.63 -4.31 -6.16
C PRO A 44 -14.10 -3.25 -7.12
N GLN A 45 -14.90 -2.21 -7.36
CA GLN A 45 -14.54 -1.10 -8.25
C GLN A 45 -13.42 -0.27 -7.62
N ILE A 46 -13.42 -0.08 -6.30
CA ILE A 46 -12.30 0.56 -5.59
C ILE A 46 -11.01 -0.25 -5.75
N VAL A 47 -11.09 -1.58 -5.66
CA VAL A 47 -9.93 -2.45 -5.91
C VAL A 47 -9.42 -2.30 -7.35
N ASP A 48 -10.33 -2.22 -8.34
CA ASP A 48 -9.96 -1.96 -9.74
C ASP A 48 -9.28 -0.60 -9.91
N GLU A 49 -9.83 0.46 -9.32
CA GLU A 49 -9.23 1.80 -9.32
C GLU A 49 -7.81 1.79 -8.71
N VAL A 50 -7.60 1.04 -7.63
CA VAL A 50 -6.28 0.93 -6.99
C VAL A 50 -5.31 0.13 -7.86
N ALA A 51 -5.77 -0.96 -8.50
CA ALA A 51 -4.94 -1.76 -9.41
C ALA A 51 -4.49 -0.97 -10.65
N GLU A 52 -5.38 -0.18 -11.25
CA GLU A 52 -5.04 0.69 -12.38
C GLU A 52 -4.02 1.76 -11.99
N GLN A 53 -4.21 2.39 -10.83
CA GLN A 53 -3.26 3.40 -10.32
C GLN A 53 -1.90 2.78 -10.01
N LEU A 54 -1.87 1.59 -9.39
CA LEU A 54 -0.65 0.82 -9.15
C LEU A 54 0.09 0.51 -10.44
N LYS A 55 -0.62 -0.04 -11.43
CA LYS A 55 -0.05 -0.36 -12.74
C LYS A 55 0.61 0.87 -13.36
N PHE A 56 -0.12 1.99 -13.41
CA PHE A 56 0.38 3.23 -13.97
C PHE A 56 1.65 3.73 -13.24
N ILE A 57 1.66 3.73 -11.91
CA ILE A 57 2.81 4.22 -11.12
C ILE A 57 4.04 3.33 -11.35
N ILE A 58 3.86 2.01 -11.39
CA ILE A 58 4.93 1.05 -11.65
C ILE A 58 5.50 1.21 -13.07
N GLU A 59 4.64 1.37 -14.08
CA GLU A 59 5.07 1.62 -15.46
C GLU A 59 5.82 2.95 -15.56
N TRP A 60 5.28 3.99 -14.93
CA TRP A 60 5.91 5.30 -14.88
C TRP A 60 7.29 5.26 -14.20
N SER A 61 7.43 4.55 -13.08
CA SER A 61 8.69 4.44 -12.36
C SER A 61 9.75 3.71 -13.19
N ARG A 62 9.36 2.65 -13.91
CA ARG A 62 10.25 1.91 -14.84
C ARG A 62 10.74 2.77 -16.00
N MET A 63 9.91 3.69 -16.49
CA MET A 63 10.28 4.57 -17.61
C MET A 63 11.18 5.73 -17.18
N ARG A 64 11.09 6.20 -15.93
CA ARG A 64 11.67 7.48 -15.50
C ARG A 64 12.77 7.36 -14.48
N LEU A 65 12.82 6.29 -13.71
CA LEU A 65 13.93 6.04 -12.79
C LEU A 65 15.03 5.32 -13.56
N ALA A 66 16.25 5.86 -13.47
CA ALA A 66 17.38 5.47 -14.32
C ALA A 66 17.82 3.99 -14.18
N SER A 67 17.26 3.27 -13.20
CA SER A 67 17.37 1.82 -13.09
C SER A 67 15.99 1.17 -13.23
N GLN A 68 15.84 0.30 -14.24
CA GLN A 68 14.70 -0.64 -14.36
C GLN A 68 14.57 -1.61 -13.17
N LYS A 69 15.46 -1.50 -12.18
CA LYS A 69 15.58 -2.33 -10.97
C LYS A 69 15.30 -1.55 -9.68
N SER A 70 14.75 -0.35 -9.76
CA SER A 70 14.33 0.39 -8.55
C SER A 70 13.25 -0.42 -7.81
N PRO A 71 13.49 -0.82 -6.55
CA PRO A 71 12.57 -1.69 -5.82
C PRO A 71 11.26 -0.95 -5.53
N ILE A 72 10.12 -1.61 -5.76
CA ILE A 72 8.81 -1.04 -5.44
C ILE A 72 8.27 -1.68 -4.17
N HIS A 73 8.03 -0.85 -3.17
CA HIS A 73 7.44 -1.23 -1.91
C HIS A 73 6.03 -0.66 -1.82
N LEU A 74 5.04 -1.49 -1.54
CA LEU A 74 3.65 -1.09 -1.34
C LEU A 74 3.34 -1.09 0.15
N MET A 75 2.76 -0.01 0.64
CA MET A 75 2.33 0.10 2.03
C MET A 75 0.86 0.50 2.09
N GLY A 76 0.09 -0.18 2.93
CA GLY A 76 -1.34 0.04 3.10
C GLY A 76 -1.70 0.09 4.57
N HIS A 77 -2.54 1.05 4.95
CA HIS A 77 -3.05 1.17 6.33
C HIS A 77 -4.55 0.89 6.39
N SER A 78 -4.99 0.09 7.36
CA SER A 78 -6.41 -0.23 7.60
C SER A 78 -7.07 -0.81 6.34
N ALA A 79 -8.16 -0.24 5.85
CA ALA A 79 -8.77 -0.63 4.58
C ALA A 79 -7.78 -0.56 3.39
N GLY A 80 -6.78 0.32 3.45
CA GLY A 80 -5.72 0.40 2.44
C GLY A 80 -4.88 -0.88 2.36
N ALA A 81 -4.63 -1.57 3.47
CA ALA A 81 -3.91 -2.85 3.47
C ALA A 81 -4.67 -3.92 2.67
N GLN A 82 -5.99 -3.99 2.87
CA GLN A 82 -6.87 -4.87 2.11
C GLN A 82 -6.85 -4.53 0.62
N LEU A 83 -7.00 -3.25 0.28
CA LEU A 83 -7.07 -2.79 -1.11
C LEU A 83 -5.78 -3.08 -1.88
N ILE A 84 -4.60 -2.85 -1.29
CA ILE A 84 -3.34 -3.12 -1.99
C ILE A 84 -3.08 -4.60 -2.18
N PHE A 85 -3.50 -5.44 -1.23
CA PHE A 85 -3.41 -6.88 -1.36
C PHE A 85 -4.25 -7.37 -2.55
N GLN A 86 -5.52 -6.97 -2.59
CA GLN A 86 -6.42 -7.37 -3.67
C GLN A 86 -6.04 -6.75 -5.02
N ALA A 87 -5.56 -5.51 -5.03
CA ALA A 87 -5.13 -4.86 -6.25
C ALA A 87 -3.86 -5.48 -6.84
N LEU A 88 -2.92 -5.94 -6.00
CA LEU A 88 -1.72 -6.65 -6.43
C LEU A 88 -2.06 -7.97 -7.14
N LEU A 89 -3.12 -8.68 -6.71
CA LEU A 89 -3.62 -9.87 -7.40
C LEU A 89 -4.18 -9.59 -8.79
N LYS A 90 -4.63 -8.36 -9.06
CA LYS A 90 -5.17 -7.94 -10.36
C LYS A 90 -4.11 -7.40 -11.31
N LEU A 91 -2.88 -7.17 -10.85
CA LEU A 91 -1.82 -6.67 -11.72
C LEU A 91 -1.37 -7.75 -12.71
N PRO A 92 -1.05 -7.39 -13.97
CA PRO A 92 -0.35 -8.29 -14.87
C PRO A 92 0.97 -8.74 -14.24
N LYS A 93 1.32 -10.03 -14.34
CA LYS A 93 2.52 -10.60 -13.70
C LYS A 93 3.79 -9.78 -13.97
N ALA A 94 4.01 -9.41 -15.25
CA ALA A 94 5.16 -8.61 -15.66
C ALA A 94 5.22 -7.22 -15.02
N ILE A 95 4.12 -6.68 -14.50
CA ILE A 95 4.08 -5.42 -13.73
C ILE A 95 4.27 -5.72 -12.24
N GLY A 96 3.53 -6.68 -11.70
CA GLY A 96 3.57 -7.06 -10.29
C GLY A 96 4.94 -7.55 -9.81
N GLU A 97 5.74 -8.17 -10.68
CA GLU A 97 7.12 -8.60 -10.36
C GLU A 97 8.06 -7.47 -9.95
N SER A 98 7.74 -6.19 -10.20
CA SER A 98 8.53 -5.08 -9.63
C SER A 98 8.27 -4.82 -8.14
N VAL A 99 7.19 -5.37 -7.58
CA VAL A 99 6.83 -5.20 -6.18
C VAL A 99 7.65 -6.19 -5.34
N LEU A 100 8.55 -5.66 -4.50
CA LEU A 100 9.41 -6.46 -3.63
C LEU A 100 8.82 -6.63 -2.23
N SER A 101 8.03 -5.68 -1.75
CA SER A 101 7.36 -5.83 -0.46
C SER A 101 5.95 -5.26 -0.43
N LEU A 102 5.14 -5.91 0.40
CA LEU A 102 3.79 -5.52 0.75
C LEU A 102 3.70 -5.37 2.27
N ILE A 103 3.56 -4.13 2.72
CA ILE A 103 3.53 -3.73 4.13
C ILE A 103 2.09 -3.41 4.51
N LEU A 104 1.52 -4.25 5.35
CA LEU A 104 0.09 -4.28 5.67
C LEU A 104 -0.09 -3.83 7.13
N ILE A 105 -0.33 -2.53 7.32
CA ILE A 105 -0.39 -1.89 8.64
C ILE A 105 -1.84 -1.84 9.15
N SER A 106 -2.10 -2.47 10.29
CA SER A 106 -3.40 -2.55 10.97
C SER A 106 -4.53 -2.88 10.00
N GLY A 107 -4.33 -3.88 9.14
CA GLY A 107 -5.22 -4.17 8.01
C GLY A 107 -6.50 -4.92 8.37
N VAL A 108 -7.45 -4.90 7.44
CA VAL A 108 -8.62 -5.80 7.45
C VAL A 108 -8.33 -6.97 6.51
N TYR A 109 -8.29 -8.19 7.03
CA TYR A 109 -7.92 -9.39 6.27
C TYR A 109 -9.09 -10.37 6.10
N ASP A 110 -10.10 -10.27 6.96
CA ASP A 110 -11.39 -10.94 6.85
C ASP A 110 -12.52 -9.91 6.91
N LEU A 111 -13.33 -9.87 5.85
CA LEU A 111 -14.44 -8.96 5.66
C LEU A 111 -15.77 -9.58 6.09
N GLU A 112 -15.85 -10.90 6.27
CA GLU A 112 -17.11 -11.57 6.64
C GLU A 112 -17.71 -11.02 7.94
N PRO A 113 -16.93 -10.74 9.01
CA PRO A 113 -17.44 -10.14 10.23
C PRO A 113 -18.08 -8.76 10.01
N LEU A 114 -17.68 -8.03 8.96
CA LEU A 114 -18.22 -6.70 8.67
C LEU A 114 -19.68 -6.75 8.21
N ILE A 115 -20.15 -7.88 7.65
CA ILE A 115 -21.52 -8.03 7.10
C ILE A 115 -22.59 -7.69 8.15
N GLY A 116 -22.36 -8.10 9.40
CA GLY A 116 -23.28 -7.89 10.52
C GLY A 116 -23.17 -6.52 11.20
N THR A 117 -22.31 -5.63 10.72
CA THR A 117 -22.02 -4.34 11.37
C THR A 117 -22.75 -3.19 10.69
N GLU A 118 -22.88 -2.07 11.42
CA GLU A 118 -23.38 -0.80 10.87
C GLU A 118 -22.58 -0.31 9.65
N MET A 119 -21.29 -0.64 9.57
CA MET A 119 -20.45 -0.31 8.42
C MET A 119 -20.99 -0.92 7.12
N ASN A 120 -21.65 -2.09 7.21
CA ASN A 120 -22.19 -2.76 6.03
C ASN A 120 -23.32 -1.99 5.35
N LYS A 121 -23.98 -1.04 6.04
CA LYS A 121 -24.94 -0.12 5.41
C LYS A 121 -24.28 0.66 4.27
N SER A 122 -22.99 0.96 4.39
CA SER A 122 -22.18 1.62 3.36
C SER A 122 -21.45 0.64 2.46
N LEU A 123 -20.90 -0.46 3.00
CA LEU A 123 -20.07 -1.39 2.23
C LEU A 123 -20.87 -2.32 1.30
N LYS A 124 -22.14 -2.62 1.65
CA LYS A 124 -23.03 -3.50 0.90
C LYS A 124 -22.42 -4.89 0.61
N LEU A 125 -21.67 -5.43 1.57
CA LEU A 125 -21.10 -6.77 1.50
C LEU A 125 -22.18 -7.83 1.70
N ASP A 126 -22.19 -8.80 0.80
CA ASP A 126 -22.75 -10.13 1.02
C ASP A 126 -21.63 -11.14 1.31
N ARG A 127 -21.98 -12.39 1.61
CA ARG A 127 -20.99 -13.44 1.95
C ARG A 127 -20.04 -13.73 0.81
N ALA A 128 -20.52 -13.79 -0.43
CA ALA A 128 -19.69 -14.12 -1.59
C ALA A 128 -18.67 -13.00 -1.84
N LEU A 129 -19.12 -11.75 -1.76
CA LEU A 129 -18.30 -10.58 -1.93
C LEU A 129 -17.26 -10.45 -0.80
N ALA A 130 -17.68 -10.58 0.46
CA ALA A 130 -16.78 -10.56 1.60
C ALA A 130 -15.71 -11.66 1.48
N TYR A 131 -16.10 -12.90 1.17
CA TYR A 131 -15.17 -14.00 0.98
C TYR A 131 -14.14 -13.69 -0.11
N SER A 132 -14.60 -13.28 -1.30
CA SER A 132 -13.73 -13.02 -2.46
C SER A 132 -12.75 -11.85 -2.26
N LEU A 133 -13.13 -10.86 -1.44
CA LEU A 133 -12.34 -9.66 -1.19
C LEU A 133 -11.52 -9.73 0.11
N SER A 134 -11.61 -10.81 0.87
CA SER A 134 -10.84 -11.02 2.10
C SER A 134 -9.45 -11.53 1.77
N PRO A 135 -8.37 -10.77 2.10
CA PRO A 135 -6.99 -11.22 1.91
C PRO A 135 -6.72 -12.62 2.47
N ILE A 136 -7.32 -12.99 3.60
CA ILE A 136 -7.11 -14.30 4.23
C ILE A 136 -7.50 -15.48 3.33
N ASN A 137 -8.47 -15.29 2.43
CA ASN A 137 -8.92 -16.33 1.50
C ASN A 137 -8.09 -16.39 0.21
N ASN A 138 -7.23 -15.39 -0.03
CA ASN A 138 -6.48 -15.23 -1.28
C ASN A 138 -4.95 -15.39 -1.09
N VAL A 139 -4.54 -15.99 0.04
CA VAL A 139 -3.12 -16.20 0.40
C VAL A 139 -2.44 -17.20 -0.57
N ARG A 140 -3.16 -18.22 -1.01
CA ARG A 140 -2.63 -19.21 -1.96
C ARG A 140 -2.33 -18.55 -3.31
N GLU A 141 -3.21 -17.69 -3.78
CA GLU A 141 -3.14 -17.00 -5.06
C GLU A 141 -1.95 -16.03 -5.06
N ILE A 142 -1.78 -15.22 -4.01
CA ILE A 142 -0.64 -14.30 -3.91
C ILE A 142 0.69 -15.10 -3.88
N HIS A 143 0.71 -16.25 -3.19
CA HIS A 143 1.86 -17.13 -3.17
C HIS A 143 2.18 -17.72 -4.55
N ILE A 144 1.18 -18.22 -5.29
CA ILE A 144 1.39 -18.77 -6.64
C ILE A 144 1.92 -17.68 -7.60
N MET A 145 1.41 -16.46 -7.49
CA MET A 145 1.79 -15.37 -8.40
C MET A 145 3.19 -14.84 -8.12
N TYR A 146 3.57 -14.69 -6.85
CA TYR A 146 4.77 -13.97 -6.45
C TYR A 146 5.78 -14.80 -5.63
N GLY A 147 5.32 -15.82 -4.90
CA GLY A 147 6.18 -16.73 -4.14
C GLY A 147 7.16 -16.00 -3.22
N ALA A 148 8.38 -16.54 -3.12
CA ALA A 148 9.45 -15.99 -2.27
C ALA A 148 9.99 -14.63 -2.73
N HIS A 149 9.62 -14.15 -3.92
CA HIS A 149 10.03 -12.83 -4.42
C HIS A 149 9.37 -11.68 -3.65
N LEU A 150 8.14 -11.89 -3.16
CA LEU A 150 7.39 -10.88 -2.43
C LEU A 150 7.58 -11.05 -0.93
N LYS A 151 8.08 -9.99 -0.27
CA LYS A 151 8.11 -9.89 1.20
C LYS A 151 6.80 -9.31 1.73
N LEU A 152 6.07 -10.06 2.56
CA LEU A 152 4.81 -9.66 3.17
C LEU A 152 5.02 -9.36 4.65
N SER A 153 4.84 -8.11 5.06
CA SER A 153 4.97 -7.69 6.45
C SER A 153 3.61 -7.26 6.99
N VAL A 154 3.09 -8.03 7.95
CA VAL A 154 1.89 -7.68 8.72
C VAL A 154 2.35 -6.88 9.92
N VAL A 155 1.86 -5.65 10.05
CA VAL A 155 2.24 -4.74 11.14
C VAL A 155 0.97 -4.30 11.85
N VAL A 156 0.93 -4.32 13.18
CA VAL A 156 -0.22 -3.85 13.96
C VAL A 156 0.27 -3.26 15.28
N GLY A 157 -0.48 -2.30 15.82
CA GLY A 157 -0.21 -1.77 17.14
C GLY A 157 -0.72 -2.70 18.25
N GLU A 158 0.01 -2.83 19.35
CA GLU A 158 -0.42 -3.60 20.52
C GLU A 158 -1.70 -3.02 21.15
N ASP A 159 -1.82 -1.69 21.14
CA ASP A 159 -2.98 -0.94 21.65
C ASP A 159 -4.04 -0.66 20.57
N ASP A 160 -3.96 -1.35 19.42
CA ASP A 160 -5.03 -1.36 18.44
C ASP A 160 -6.25 -2.13 18.99
N THR A 161 -7.41 -2.03 18.34
CA THR A 161 -8.59 -2.78 18.78
C THR A 161 -8.28 -4.29 18.76
N PRO A 162 -8.83 -5.08 19.70
CA PRO A 162 -8.61 -6.52 19.75
C PRO A 162 -8.92 -7.22 18.41
N THR A 163 -9.87 -6.70 17.64
CA THR A 163 -10.22 -7.21 16.32
C THR A 163 -9.10 -7.03 15.31
N PHE A 164 -8.43 -5.87 15.25
CA PHE A 164 -7.29 -5.66 14.35
C PHE A 164 -6.11 -6.56 14.72
N VAL A 165 -5.80 -6.66 16.01
CA VAL A 165 -4.72 -7.56 16.49
C VAL A 165 -5.04 -9.02 16.17
N ALA A 166 -6.28 -9.46 16.40
CA ALA A 166 -6.73 -10.82 16.11
C ALA A 166 -6.65 -11.13 14.61
N GLN A 167 -7.19 -10.26 13.75
CA GLN A 167 -7.13 -10.46 12.30
C GLN A 167 -5.69 -10.47 11.79
N SER A 168 -4.80 -9.60 12.30
CA SER A 168 -3.37 -9.63 11.91
C SER A 168 -2.70 -10.95 12.27
N ARG A 169 -2.96 -11.50 13.46
CA ARG A 169 -2.41 -12.79 13.89
C ARG A 169 -2.97 -13.94 13.05
N GLU A 170 -4.27 -13.95 12.81
CA GLU A 170 -4.94 -14.98 12.04
C GLU A 170 -4.49 -14.99 10.57
N PHE A 171 -4.42 -13.80 9.96
CA PHE A 171 -3.91 -13.65 8.61
C PHE A 171 -2.45 -14.10 8.48
N PHE A 172 -1.60 -13.75 9.45
CA PHE A 172 -0.21 -14.22 9.47
C PHE A 172 -0.11 -15.74 9.60
N LYS A 173 -0.93 -16.35 10.47
CA LYS A 173 -1.00 -17.82 10.57
C LYS A 173 -1.41 -18.49 9.26
N THR A 174 -2.29 -17.86 8.48
CA THR A 174 -2.65 -18.34 7.15
C THR A 174 -1.50 -18.16 6.15
N LEU A 175 -0.75 -17.05 6.22
CA LEU A 175 0.47 -16.85 5.42
C LEU A 175 1.49 -17.98 5.66
N GLU A 176 1.71 -18.38 6.91
CA GLU A 176 2.64 -19.47 7.28
C GLU A 176 2.29 -20.82 6.63
N GLN A 177 1.03 -21.04 6.23
CA GLN A 177 0.62 -22.29 5.56
C GLN A 177 1.14 -22.41 4.13
N TYR A 178 1.44 -21.28 3.47
CA TYR A 178 1.82 -21.23 2.06
C TYR A 178 3.24 -20.70 1.86
N PHE A 179 3.68 -19.73 2.66
CA PHE A 179 5.01 -19.16 2.58
C PHE A 179 5.96 -19.92 3.53
N THR A 180 6.73 -20.85 2.97
CA THR A 180 7.63 -21.73 3.73
C THR A 180 8.97 -21.09 4.11
N SER A 181 9.35 -19.98 3.45
CA SER A 181 10.53 -19.20 3.84
C SER A 181 10.13 -18.11 4.83
N SER A 182 10.70 -18.17 6.04
CA SER A 182 10.51 -17.15 7.08
C SER A 182 11.03 -15.77 6.67
N GLU A 183 11.87 -15.67 5.63
CA GLU A 183 12.35 -14.39 5.11
C GLU A 183 11.31 -13.66 4.25
N SER A 184 10.27 -14.37 3.78
CA SER A 184 9.25 -13.83 2.89
C SER A 184 8.03 -13.29 3.64
N ILE A 185 7.82 -13.65 4.91
CA ILE A 185 6.68 -13.19 5.71
C ILE A 185 7.13 -12.74 7.10
N SER A 186 6.48 -11.73 7.66
CA SER A 186 6.75 -11.25 9.02
C SER A 186 5.48 -10.70 9.69
N LEU A 187 5.41 -10.85 11.02
CA LEU A 187 4.40 -10.22 11.87
C LEU A 187 5.08 -9.35 12.91
N HIS A 188 4.69 -8.08 12.97
CA HIS A 188 5.18 -7.09 13.92
C HIS A 188 4.02 -6.54 14.72
N ILE A 189 4.09 -6.68 16.04
CA ILE A 189 3.14 -6.11 17.00
C ILE A 189 3.90 -5.05 17.78
N LEU A 190 3.61 -3.79 17.49
CA LEU A 190 4.39 -2.66 18.01
C LEU A 190 3.77 -2.12 19.30
N PRO A 191 4.54 -2.06 20.40
CA PRO A 191 4.04 -1.57 21.68
C PRO A 191 3.68 -0.08 21.59
N HIS A 192 2.70 0.37 22.38
CA HIS A 192 2.28 1.78 22.51
C HIS A 192 1.65 2.40 21.26
N TYR A 193 1.47 1.63 20.18
CA TYR A 193 0.74 2.07 19.01
C TYR A 193 -0.70 1.56 19.04
N HIS A 194 -1.61 2.47 18.75
CA HIS A 194 -3.01 2.20 18.43
C HIS A 194 -3.28 2.47 16.94
N HIS A 195 -4.50 2.20 16.48
CA HIS A 195 -4.88 2.22 15.06
C HIS A 195 -4.42 3.45 14.26
N PHE A 196 -4.50 4.65 14.87
CA PHE A 196 -4.18 5.90 14.19
C PHE A 196 -2.76 6.44 14.41
N ASN A 197 -2.12 6.26 15.58
CA ASN A 197 -0.80 6.84 15.81
C ASN A 197 0.30 6.05 15.07
N ILE A 198 0.07 4.77 14.76
CA ILE A 198 1.03 3.93 14.03
C ILE A 198 1.41 4.52 12.67
N ILE A 199 0.45 5.08 11.94
CA ILE A 199 0.74 5.74 10.66
C ILE A 199 1.35 7.14 10.85
N VAL A 200 1.03 7.80 11.97
CA VAL A 200 1.61 9.12 12.32
C VAL A 200 3.08 8.97 12.70
N GLY A 201 3.46 7.88 13.37
CA GLY A 201 4.82 7.59 13.77
C GLY A 201 5.79 7.56 12.59
N LEU A 202 5.33 7.21 11.38
CA LEU A 202 6.14 7.27 10.16
C LEU A 202 6.60 8.69 9.77
N GLY A 203 6.07 9.73 10.42
CA GLY A 203 6.54 11.11 10.27
C GLY A 203 7.81 11.42 11.07
N CYS A 204 8.26 10.54 11.93
CA CYS A 204 9.36 10.77 12.88
C CYS A 204 10.33 9.59 12.83
N LYS A 205 11.64 9.85 12.68
CA LYS A 205 12.61 8.77 12.43
C LYS A 205 12.94 7.96 13.67
N GLU A 206 12.75 8.59 14.83
CA GLU A 206 13.00 8.04 16.15
C GLU A 206 11.86 7.14 16.64
N GLU A 207 10.76 7.06 15.87
CA GLU A 207 9.63 6.18 16.16
C GLU A 207 9.93 4.76 15.64
N SER A 208 9.68 3.74 16.47
CA SER A 208 10.02 2.35 16.13
C SER A 208 9.27 1.82 14.90
N VAL A 209 8.09 2.36 14.60
CA VAL A 209 7.39 2.06 13.35
C VAL A 209 8.16 2.56 12.12
N TYR A 210 8.82 3.72 12.20
CA TYR A 210 9.65 4.21 11.09
C TYR A 210 10.88 3.34 10.89
N GLU A 211 11.60 3.03 11.98
CA GLU A 211 12.77 2.15 11.94
C GLU A 211 12.45 0.79 11.32
N LEU A 212 11.31 0.20 11.70
CA LEU A 212 10.81 -1.04 11.11
C LEU A 212 10.57 -0.91 9.61
N ILE A 213 9.89 0.15 9.17
CA ILE A 213 9.61 0.36 7.76
C ILE A 213 10.88 0.59 6.95
N ASP A 214 11.85 1.37 7.46
CA ASP A 214 13.14 1.57 6.79
C ASP A 214 13.93 0.25 6.70
N ALA A 215 13.84 -0.62 7.71
CA ALA A 215 14.46 -1.95 7.64
C ALA A 215 13.82 -2.86 6.58
N ILE A 216 12.49 -2.81 6.41
CA ILE A 216 11.76 -3.62 5.41
C ILE A 216 11.93 -3.06 3.99
N ALA A 217 11.87 -1.74 3.87
CA ALA A 217 11.81 -0.99 2.62
C ALA A 217 12.72 0.25 2.69
N PRO A 218 14.05 0.05 2.67
CA PRO A 218 15.00 1.13 2.89
C PRO A 218 14.84 2.22 1.83
N ALA A 219 14.75 3.47 2.29
CA ALA A 219 14.52 4.63 1.43
C ALA A 219 15.73 4.97 0.55
N ARG A 220 16.90 4.40 0.84
CA ARG A 220 18.17 4.78 0.24
C ARG A 220 18.30 4.24 -1.19
N ILE A 221 18.67 5.13 -2.10
CA ILE A 221 19.18 4.76 -3.43
C ILE A 221 20.38 3.84 -3.19
N ILE A 222 20.31 2.60 -3.66
CA ILE A 222 21.51 1.75 -3.75
C ILE A 222 22.43 2.46 -4.74
N ASP A 223 23.52 3.01 -4.24
CA ASP A 223 24.54 3.85 -4.90
C ASP A 223 25.27 3.22 -6.11
N ALA A 224 24.75 2.14 -6.69
CA ALA A 224 25.33 1.49 -7.84
C ALA A 224 24.72 2.03 -9.14
N ALA A 225 25.35 3.09 -9.65
CA ALA A 225 25.19 3.68 -10.99
C ALA A 225 23.91 4.49 -11.23
N VAL A 226 24.03 5.82 -11.17
CA VAL A 226 23.73 6.74 -12.29
C VAL A 226 24.16 8.15 -11.85
N GLY A 227 25.15 8.72 -12.55
CA GLY A 227 25.64 10.09 -12.36
C GLY A 227 24.69 11.16 -12.91
N VAL A 228 23.42 11.11 -12.53
CA VAL A 228 22.44 12.17 -12.80
C VAL A 228 22.13 12.81 -11.47
N SER A 229 22.47 14.10 -11.33
CA SER A 229 22.18 14.84 -10.10
C SER A 229 20.68 14.77 -9.81
N THR A 230 20.33 14.60 -8.54
CA THR A 230 18.95 14.54 -8.03
C THR A 230 18.07 15.64 -8.65
N ASN A 231 18.61 16.84 -8.85
CA ASN A 231 17.92 17.99 -9.48
C ASN A 231 17.49 17.78 -10.95
N ALA A 232 18.25 17.03 -11.75
CA ALA A 232 17.90 16.77 -13.15
C ALA A 232 16.78 15.73 -13.27
N ALA A 233 16.82 14.67 -12.46
CA ALA A 233 15.74 13.70 -12.34
C ALA A 233 14.44 14.37 -11.83
N LEU A 234 14.54 15.27 -10.85
CA LEU A 234 13.42 16.04 -10.29
C LEU A 234 12.70 16.91 -11.35
N LEU A 235 13.45 17.52 -12.27
CA LEU A 235 12.88 18.35 -13.35
C LEU A 235 12.13 17.49 -14.39
N GLU A 236 12.63 16.29 -14.67
CA GLU A 236 12.00 15.34 -15.59
C GLU A 236 10.70 14.74 -15.02
N ILE A 237 10.67 14.48 -13.71
CA ILE A 237 9.48 14.03 -12.98
C ILE A 237 8.36 15.09 -13.07
N LYS A 238 8.66 16.37 -12.81
CA LYS A 238 7.68 17.48 -12.93
C LYS A 238 7.06 17.56 -14.34
N LYS A 239 7.87 17.46 -15.39
CA LYS A 239 7.40 17.49 -16.79
C LYS A 239 6.50 16.29 -17.11
N SER A 240 6.88 15.11 -16.64
CA SER A 240 6.15 13.86 -16.83
C SER A 240 4.80 13.86 -16.11
N MET A 241 4.73 14.44 -14.90
CA MET A 241 3.49 14.56 -14.13
C MET A 241 2.46 15.47 -14.81
N SER A 242 2.90 16.57 -15.45
CA SER A 242 1.99 17.41 -16.24
C SER A 242 1.38 16.63 -17.43
N THR A 243 2.14 15.67 -17.96
CA THR A 243 1.71 14.79 -19.06
C THR A 243 0.79 13.69 -18.53
N MET A 244 1.07 13.13 -17.35
CA MET A 244 0.21 12.19 -16.61
C MET A 244 -1.18 12.78 -16.34
N PHE A 245 -1.27 13.99 -15.78
CA PHE A 245 -2.58 14.61 -15.50
C PHE A 245 -3.39 14.87 -16.78
N LYS A 246 -2.72 15.14 -17.90
CA LYS A 246 -3.36 15.30 -19.22
C LYS A 246 -3.78 13.96 -19.83
N TRP A 247 -2.99 12.91 -19.63
CA TRP A 247 -3.30 11.55 -20.10
C TRP A 247 -4.42 10.91 -19.28
N LEU A 248 -4.36 10.96 -17.95
CA LEU A 248 -5.42 10.49 -17.05
C LEU A 248 -6.75 11.16 -17.39
N LYS A 249 -6.79 12.49 -17.54
CA LYS A 249 -7.99 13.23 -18.00
C LYS A 249 -8.55 12.75 -19.35
N ARG A 250 -7.72 12.19 -20.23
CA ARG A 250 -8.15 11.70 -21.55
C ARG A 250 -8.65 10.26 -21.52
N VAL A 251 -8.11 9.42 -20.64
CA VAL A 251 -8.36 7.97 -20.67
C VAL A 251 -9.42 7.54 -19.65
N SER A 252 -9.56 8.23 -18.51
CA SER A 252 -10.48 7.79 -17.45
C SER A 252 -11.90 8.34 -17.56
N GLY A 253 -12.21 9.29 -18.44
CA GLY A 253 -13.43 10.10 -18.26
C GLY A 253 -13.37 10.88 -16.94
N ASP A 254 -14.47 11.53 -16.54
CA ASP A 254 -14.55 12.52 -15.45
C ASP A 254 -14.35 11.94 -14.01
N TYR A 255 -13.42 11.00 -13.83
CA TYR A 255 -13.02 10.42 -12.56
C TYR A 255 -11.94 11.29 -11.89
N HIS A 256 -12.27 11.89 -10.76
CA HIS A 256 -11.34 12.68 -9.95
C HIS A 256 -10.31 11.79 -9.22
N HIS A 257 -9.29 11.28 -9.91
CA HIS A 257 -8.16 10.58 -9.26
C HIS A 257 -7.17 11.58 -8.63
N ARG A 258 -6.87 11.40 -7.34
CA ARG A 258 -5.88 12.20 -6.59
C ARG A 258 -4.65 11.35 -6.27
N ILE A 259 -3.80 11.10 -7.26
CA ILE A 259 -2.43 10.64 -7.00
C ILE A 259 -1.60 11.85 -6.59
N LEU A 260 -1.06 11.84 -5.36
CA LEU A 260 -0.08 12.83 -4.89
C LEU A 260 1.28 12.16 -4.89
N LEU A 261 2.09 12.45 -5.91
CA LEU A 261 3.51 12.08 -5.93
C LEU A 261 4.31 13.17 -5.21
N SER A 262 5.20 12.74 -4.33
CA SER A 262 6.12 13.59 -3.56
C SER A 262 7.51 12.97 -3.58
N TYR A 263 8.51 13.83 -3.71
CA TYR A 263 9.90 13.51 -4.00
C TYR A 263 10.78 14.64 -3.47
#